data_AF-A0A4R4YWM8-F1
#
_entry.id   AF-A0A4R4YWM8-F1
#
_cell.length_a   1.000
_cell.length_b   1.000
_cell.length_c   1.000
_cell.angle_alpha   90.00
_cell.angle_beta   90.00
_cell.angle_gamma   90.00
#
_symmetry.space_group_name_H-M   'P 1'
#
loop_
_entity.id
_entity.type
_entity.pdbx_description
1 polymer ?
#
loop_
_entity_poly.entity_id
_entity_poly.type
_entity_poly.pdbx_seq_one_letter_code
_entity_poly.pdbx_strand_id
1 'polypeptide(L)'
;MEGLSGDELRGRNATMVWDGLGTVQLQYPGPWLKQKSSSTYHLLKRLGRRTIPVEALAGVEVVMPGGKEDATIRLVLRERADPLLTVAGGRLSEILDPYRLDFDAKQWLLADYYAQEIRTAIALHQPPSGPAERWLIEPPPAPDKVKYQGVKAELDGTDLVLDYGFGATQPKKSYGDPWRLPLAELRNVEWAPQSVGRVGYLRLTTTRTPAERPKPMDDPETLQTSAVFETDGLFFAAKLLSLINW
;
A
#
# COMPACT_ATOMS: atom_id res chain seq x y z
N MET A 1 15.78 -15.44 1.94
CA MET A 1 15.14 -15.00 3.19
C MET A 1 14.30 -16.14 3.71
N GLU A 2 14.82 -16.88 4.69
CA GLU A 2 14.13 -17.98 5.37
C GLU A 2 12.86 -17.45 6.06
N GLY A 3 11.84 -18.30 6.21
CA GLY A 3 10.63 -17.93 6.96
C GLY A 3 10.98 -17.65 8.42
N LEU A 4 10.23 -16.74 9.06
CA LEU A 4 10.38 -16.56 10.51
C LEU A 4 10.05 -17.87 11.23
N SER A 5 10.87 -18.25 12.21
CA SER A 5 10.51 -19.28 13.19
C SER A 5 9.59 -18.62 14.21
N GLY A 6 8.32 -18.97 14.21
CA GLY A 6 7.32 -18.37 15.08
C GLY A 6 5.99 -19.10 14.99
N ASP A 7 5.05 -18.73 15.85
CA ASP A 7 3.75 -19.36 15.84
C ASP A 7 2.92 -18.90 14.63
N GLU A 8 2.40 -19.88 13.89
CA GLU A 8 1.63 -19.65 12.67
C GLU A 8 0.13 -19.58 12.97
N LEU A 9 -0.48 -18.44 12.69
CA LEU A 9 -1.92 -18.23 12.75
C LEU A 9 -2.50 -18.09 11.34
N ARG A 10 -3.18 -19.14 10.87
CA ARG A 10 -3.87 -19.15 9.58
C ARG A 10 -5.22 -18.45 9.67
N GLY A 11 -5.33 -17.30 9.01
CA GLY A 11 -6.60 -16.64 8.72
C GLY A 11 -7.17 -17.07 7.37
N ARG A 12 -8.28 -16.44 6.99
CA ARG A 12 -8.97 -16.68 5.72
C ARG A 12 -8.28 -15.99 4.55
N ASN A 13 -7.83 -14.76 4.76
CA ASN A 13 -7.24 -13.91 3.74
C ASN A 13 -5.70 -13.85 3.81
N ALA A 14 -5.11 -14.13 4.98
CA ALA A 14 -3.68 -14.15 5.22
C ALA A 14 -3.29 -15.19 6.27
N THR A 15 -2.01 -15.57 6.30
CA THR A 15 -1.37 -16.29 7.40
C THR A 15 -0.43 -15.32 8.11
N MET A 16 -0.57 -15.23 9.44
CA MET A 16 0.32 -14.46 10.29
C MET A 16 1.34 -15.40 10.95
N VAL A 17 2.59 -14.98 11.00
CA VAL A 17 3.62 -15.59 11.83
C VAL A 17 4.09 -14.53 12.82
N TRP A 18 4.01 -14.84 14.11
CA TRP A 18 4.54 -14.00 15.17
C TRP A 18 5.79 -14.65 15.76
N ASP A 19 6.92 -13.92 15.76
CA ASP A 19 8.20 -14.45 16.24
C ASP A 19 8.37 -14.41 17.77
N GLY A 20 7.42 -13.82 18.50
CA GLY A 20 7.49 -13.65 19.95
C GLY A 20 8.41 -12.52 20.43
N LEU A 21 9.16 -11.87 19.53
CA LEU A 21 10.25 -10.95 19.87
C LEU A 21 9.99 -9.53 19.40
N GLY A 22 9.40 -9.36 18.21
CA GLY A 22 9.24 -8.03 17.63
C GLY A 22 8.85 -8.00 16.17
N THR A 23 8.57 -9.13 15.52
CA THR A 23 8.25 -9.16 14.09
C THR A 23 6.99 -9.95 13.81
N VAL A 24 6.03 -9.30 13.15
CA VAL A 24 4.90 -9.96 12.52
C VAL A 24 5.21 -10.17 11.04
N GLN A 25 5.08 -11.39 10.54
CA GLN A 25 5.13 -11.67 9.11
C GLN A 25 3.75 -12.08 8.60
N LEU A 26 3.26 -11.38 7.58
CA LEU A 26 2.04 -11.72 6.88
C LEU A 26 2.38 -12.40 5.56
N GLN A 27 1.66 -13.46 5.24
CA GLN A 27 1.72 -14.14 3.95
C GLN A 27 0.32 -14.22 3.37
N TYR A 28 0.17 -14.01 2.06
CA TYR A 28 -1.13 -14.04 1.39
C TYR A 28 -1.27 -15.23 0.40
N PRO A 29 -1.12 -16.49 0.86
CA PRO A 29 -1.15 -17.67 -0.02
C PRO A 29 -2.57 -18.09 -0.43
N GLY A 30 -3.61 -17.42 0.07
CA GLY A 30 -4.99 -17.92 0.07
C GLY A 30 -5.57 -18.13 -1.33
N PRO A 31 -6.34 -19.21 -1.57
CA PRO A 31 -7.16 -19.36 -2.77
C PRO A 31 -8.11 -18.18 -2.96
N TRP A 32 -8.38 -17.78 -4.21
CA TRP A 32 -9.31 -16.69 -4.54
C TRP A 32 -10.68 -16.85 -3.85
N LEU A 33 -11.18 -18.08 -3.72
CA LEU A 33 -12.48 -18.40 -3.12
C LEU A 33 -12.62 -18.00 -1.63
N LYS A 34 -11.51 -17.78 -0.92
CA LYS A 34 -11.54 -17.32 0.48
C LYS A 34 -11.50 -15.78 0.60
N GLN A 35 -11.40 -15.07 -0.52
CA GLN A 35 -11.29 -13.62 -0.57
C GLN A 35 -12.65 -12.96 -0.79
N LYS A 36 -12.84 -11.79 -0.18
CA LYS A 36 -14.09 -11.00 -0.26
C LYS A 36 -14.34 -10.43 -1.66
N SER A 37 -13.31 -10.30 -2.51
CA SER A 37 -13.43 -9.84 -3.89
C SER A 37 -12.25 -10.29 -4.75
N SER A 38 -12.41 -10.25 -6.08
CA SER A 38 -11.31 -10.50 -7.01
C SER A 38 -10.18 -9.48 -6.88
N SER A 39 -10.51 -8.20 -6.69
CA SER A 39 -9.51 -7.15 -6.50
C SER A 39 -8.69 -7.36 -5.21
N THR A 40 -9.34 -7.78 -4.12
CA THR A 40 -8.67 -8.18 -2.88
C THR A 40 -7.69 -9.31 -3.13
N TYR A 41 -8.13 -10.38 -3.81
CA TYR A 41 -7.25 -11.48 -4.17
C TYR A 41 -6.05 -11.03 -5.00
N HIS A 42 -6.26 -10.23 -6.06
CA HIS A 42 -5.18 -9.77 -6.92
C HIS A 42 -4.17 -8.91 -6.17
N LEU A 43 -4.64 -7.96 -5.35
CA LEU A 43 -3.77 -7.10 -4.55
C LEU A 43 -2.95 -7.92 -3.55
N LEU A 44 -3.60 -8.74 -2.72
CA LEU A 44 -2.92 -9.51 -1.67
C LEU A 44 -1.98 -10.57 -2.26
N LYS A 45 -2.41 -11.28 -3.31
CA LYS A 45 -1.55 -12.26 -4.01
C LYS A 45 -0.28 -11.62 -4.55
N ARG A 46 -0.39 -10.44 -5.16
CA ARG A 46 0.76 -9.71 -5.69
C ARG A 46 1.63 -9.15 -4.59
N LEU A 47 1.04 -8.72 -3.48
CA LEU A 47 1.78 -8.28 -2.30
C LEU A 47 2.63 -9.42 -1.73
N GLY A 48 2.11 -10.65 -1.75
CA GLY A 48 2.83 -11.89 -1.46
C GLY A 48 3.13 -12.07 0.04
N ARG A 49 4.04 -11.25 0.57
CA ARG A 49 4.47 -11.28 1.97
C ARG A 49 4.74 -9.86 2.47
N ARG A 50 4.53 -9.63 3.77
CA ARG A 50 4.94 -8.42 4.48
C ARG A 50 5.65 -8.80 5.77
N THR A 51 6.74 -8.11 6.07
CA THR A 51 7.44 -8.21 7.35
C THR A 51 7.23 -6.88 8.06
N ILE A 52 6.64 -6.94 9.25
CA ILE A 52 6.22 -5.78 10.01
C ILE A 52 6.94 -5.83 11.36
N PRO A 53 7.99 -5.01 11.56
CA PRO A 53 8.59 -4.86 12.86
C PRO A 53 7.62 -4.12 13.80
N VAL A 54 7.65 -4.40 15.10
CA VAL A 54 6.79 -3.74 16.10
C VAL A 54 6.99 -2.23 16.12
N GLU A 55 8.16 -1.75 15.72
CA GLU A 55 8.46 -0.34 15.57
C GLU A 55 7.63 0.34 14.48
N ALA A 56 7.04 -0.42 13.56
CA ALA A 56 6.12 0.07 12.54
C ALA A 56 4.67 0.15 13.06
N LEU A 57 4.36 -0.43 14.21
CA LEU A 57 3.01 -0.53 14.74
C LEU A 57 2.70 0.62 15.71
N ALA A 58 1.54 1.24 15.52
CA ALA A 58 0.93 2.16 16.48
C ALA A 58 -0.04 1.42 17.42
N GLY A 59 -0.52 0.25 17.02
CA GLY A 59 -1.43 -0.56 17.84
C GLY A 59 -1.98 -1.77 17.11
N VAL A 60 -2.92 -2.46 17.77
CA VAL A 60 -3.66 -3.58 17.22
C VAL A 60 -5.12 -3.42 17.56
N GLU A 61 -5.98 -3.43 16.55
CA GLU A 61 -7.43 -3.43 16.70
C GLU A 61 -7.96 -4.87 16.60
N VAL A 62 -8.94 -5.20 17.43
CA VAL A 62 -9.68 -6.47 17.36
C VAL A 62 -11.14 -6.14 17.15
N VAL A 63 -11.72 -6.64 16.07
CA VAL A 63 -13.14 -6.47 15.75
C VAL A 63 -13.84 -7.80 15.92
N MET A 64 -14.80 -7.83 16.85
CA MET A 64 -15.64 -8.97 17.18
C MET A 64 -17.10 -8.54 17.08
N PRO A 65 -17.78 -8.73 15.94
CA PRO A 65 -19.19 -8.43 15.85
C PRO A 65 -19.99 -9.49 16.64
N GLY A 66 -20.27 -9.23 17.91
CA GLY A 66 -21.30 -9.97 18.68
C GLY A 66 -21.02 -11.43 19.06
N GLY A 67 -19.75 -11.84 19.20
CA GLY A 67 -19.34 -13.10 19.88
C GLY A 67 -19.65 -14.42 19.16
N LYS A 68 -20.43 -14.41 18.08
CA LYS A 68 -20.68 -15.57 17.18
C LYS A 68 -20.13 -15.39 15.77
N GLU A 69 -19.64 -14.20 15.44
CA GLU A 69 -19.12 -13.88 14.11
C GLU A 69 -17.59 -13.94 14.07
N ASP A 70 -17.08 -13.79 12.86
CA ASP A 70 -15.68 -13.87 12.51
C ASP A 70 -14.86 -12.81 13.25
N ALA A 71 -13.73 -13.24 13.79
CA ALA A 71 -12.80 -12.34 14.44
C ALA A 71 -11.93 -11.65 13.38
N THR A 72 -11.70 -10.36 13.54
CA THR A 72 -10.71 -9.64 12.73
C THR A 72 -9.63 -9.06 13.64
N ILE A 73 -8.36 -9.27 13.29
CA ILE A 73 -7.25 -8.47 13.81
C ILE A 73 -6.85 -7.47 12.74
N ARG A 74 -6.66 -6.20 13.11
CA ARG A 74 -6.05 -5.20 12.23
C ARG A 74 -4.80 -4.63 12.89
N LEU A 75 -3.67 -4.80 12.23
CA LEU A 75 -2.42 -4.18 12.65
C LEU A 75 -2.45 -2.71 12.24
N VAL A 76 -2.43 -1.80 13.20
CA VAL A 76 -2.47 -0.36 12.94
C VAL A 76 -1.04 0.12 12.82
N LEU A 77 -0.67 0.56 11.61
CA LEU A 77 0.67 1.09 11.36
C LEU A 77 0.80 2.54 11.81
N ARG A 78 2.01 2.92 12.21
CA ARG A 78 2.39 4.33 12.34
C ARG A 78 2.35 5.02 10.98
N GLU A 79 2.08 6.32 10.98
CA GLU A 79 2.22 7.14 9.78
C GLU A 79 3.63 6.99 9.20
N ARG A 80 3.75 6.96 7.85
CA ARG A 80 5.02 6.80 7.13
C ARG A 80 5.80 5.51 7.41
N ALA A 81 5.23 4.53 8.11
CA ALA A 81 5.88 3.23 8.28
C ALA A 81 5.87 2.39 6.99
N ASP A 82 4.83 2.56 6.17
CA ASP A 82 4.62 1.82 4.91
C ASP A 82 4.32 2.77 3.75
N PRO A 83 5.12 2.74 2.66
CA PRO A 83 4.83 3.56 1.49
C PRO A 83 3.51 3.20 0.80
N LEU A 84 3.05 1.94 0.87
CA LEU A 84 1.77 1.52 0.26
C LEU A 84 0.57 2.23 0.90
N LEU A 85 0.47 2.18 2.24
CA LEU A 85 -0.62 2.89 2.94
C LEU A 85 -0.49 4.41 2.84
N THR A 86 0.75 4.93 2.84
CA THR A 86 0.99 6.38 2.73
C THR A 86 0.48 6.91 1.40
N VAL A 87 0.81 6.25 0.29
CA VAL A 87 0.29 6.58 -1.05
C VAL A 87 -1.22 6.43 -1.12
N ALA A 88 -1.77 5.37 -0.51
CA ALA A 88 -3.20 5.14 -0.50
C ALA A 88 -3.96 6.24 0.25
N GLY A 89 -3.34 6.89 1.24
CA GLY A 89 -3.88 8.05 1.94
C GLY A 89 -5.25 7.80 2.57
N GLY A 90 -5.48 6.60 3.10
CA GLY A 90 -6.77 6.19 3.67
C GLY A 90 -7.88 5.90 2.66
N ARG A 91 -7.59 5.92 1.34
CA ARG A 91 -8.58 5.64 0.27
C ARG A 91 -8.72 4.15 -0.05
N LEU A 92 -7.90 3.30 0.57
CA LEU A 92 -8.01 1.85 0.46
C LEU A 92 -9.21 1.38 1.28
N SER A 93 -10.14 0.65 0.65
CA SER A 93 -11.29 0.10 1.39
C SER A 93 -10.84 -0.95 2.41
N GLU A 94 -11.63 -1.18 3.45
CA GLU A 94 -11.28 -2.15 4.50
C GLU A 94 -11.02 -3.57 3.95
N ILE A 95 -11.74 -3.97 2.89
CA ILE A 95 -11.57 -5.28 2.26
C ILE A 95 -10.27 -5.39 1.44
N LEU A 96 -9.59 -4.28 1.19
CA LEU A 96 -8.30 -4.21 0.50
C LEU A 96 -7.14 -3.95 1.48
N ASP A 97 -7.42 -3.68 2.76
CA ASP A 97 -6.41 -3.43 3.78
C ASP A 97 -5.54 -4.69 4.00
N PRO A 98 -4.25 -4.66 3.65
CA PRO A 98 -3.38 -5.83 3.76
C PRO A 98 -3.00 -6.19 5.20
N TYR A 99 -3.28 -5.31 6.16
CA TYR A 99 -2.99 -5.50 7.58
C TYR A 99 -4.22 -5.91 8.39
N ARG A 100 -5.35 -6.13 7.69
CA ARG A 100 -6.56 -6.71 8.25
C ARG A 100 -6.56 -8.23 8.01
N LEU A 101 -6.60 -9.01 9.07
CA LEU A 101 -6.67 -10.46 9.04
C LEU A 101 -8.02 -10.93 9.54
N ASP A 102 -8.72 -11.70 8.71
CA ASP A 102 -10.02 -12.27 9.05
C ASP A 102 -9.84 -13.74 9.48
N PHE A 103 -10.46 -14.13 10.59
CA PHE A 103 -10.41 -15.47 11.17
C PHE A 103 -11.81 -16.07 11.30
N ASP A 104 -11.92 -17.40 11.31
CA ASP A 104 -13.18 -18.05 11.66
C ASP A 104 -13.56 -17.73 13.11
N ALA A 105 -14.86 -17.64 13.40
CA ALA A 105 -15.36 -17.47 14.76
C ALA A 105 -14.70 -18.42 15.78
N LYS A 106 -14.45 -19.69 15.42
CA LYS A 106 -13.79 -20.68 16.31
C LYS A 106 -12.35 -20.32 16.71
N GLN A 107 -11.68 -19.45 15.95
CA GLN A 107 -10.29 -19.02 16.18
C GLN A 107 -10.22 -17.71 16.99
N TRP A 108 -11.34 -17.17 17.45
CA TRP A 108 -11.38 -15.86 18.09
C TRP A 108 -10.48 -15.74 19.31
N LEU A 109 -10.44 -16.75 20.20
CA LEU A 109 -9.59 -16.76 21.39
C LEU A 109 -8.11 -16.67 21.02
N LEU A 110 -7.73 -17.38 19.96
CA LEU A 110 -6.36 -17.39 19.49
C LEU A 110 -6.00 -16.04 18.83
N ALA A 111 -6.93 -15.46 18.08
CA ALA A 111 -6.76 -14.13 17.51
C ALA A 111 -6.61 -13.05 18.59
N ASP A 112 -7.44 -13.08 19.63
CA ASP A 112 -7.36 -12.16 20.77
C ASP A 112 -6.05 -12.32 21.55
N TYR A 113 -5.62 -13.57 21.79
CA TYR A 113 -4.33 -13.88 22.40
C TYR A 113 -3.17 -13.23 21.65
N TYR A 114 -3.04 -13.44 20.33
CA TYR A 114 -1.95 -12.84 19.57
C TYR A 114 -2.05 -11.31 19.45
N ALA A 115 -3.27 -10.77 19.39
CA ALA A 115 -3.44 -9.32 19.44
C ALA A 115 -2.88 -8.74 20.75
N GLN A 116 -3.09 -9.44 21.88
CA GLN A 116 -2.57 -9.02 23.17
C GLN A 116 -1.05 -9.21 23.28
N GLU A 117 -0.48 -10.29 22.75
CA GLU A 117 0.97 -10.50 22.66
C GLU A 117 1.65 -9.36 21.87
N ILE A 118 1.10 -9.02 20.70
CA ILE A 118 1.65 -7.94 19.86
C ILE A 118 1.50 -6.59 20.56
N ARG A 119 0.36 -6.30 21.22
CA ARG A 119 0.20 -5.08 22.03
C ARG A 119 1.22 -5.00 23.17
N THR A 120 1.49 -6.12 23.82
CA THR A 120 2.50 -6.21 24.88
C THR A 120 3.88 -5.94 24.32
N ALA A 121 4.22 -6.51 23.17
CA ALA A 121 5.48 -6.23 22.48
C ALA A 121 5.61 -4.74 22.09
N ILE A 122 4.57 -4.10 21.56
CA ILE A 122 4.56 -2.65 21.29
C ILE A 122 4.84 -1.87 22.58
N ALA A 123 4.20 -2.21 23.69
CA ALA A 123 4.41 -1.53 24.98
C ALA A 123 5.82 -1.74 25.55
N LEU A 124 6.45 -2.89 25.30
CA LEU A 124 7.81 -3.18 25.72
C LEU A 124 8.86 -2.45 24.87
N HIS A 125 8.66 -2.40 23.55
CA HIS A 125 9.57 -1.74 22.61
C HIS A 125 9.44 -0.22 22.59
N GLN A 126 8.31 0.32 23.05
CA GLN A 126 8.04 1.76 23.16
C GLN A 126 8.40 2.54 21.89
N PRO A 127 7.81 2.18 20.73
CA PRO A 127 8.09 2.92 19.51
C PRO A 127 7.67 4.40 19.66
N PRO A 128 8.37 5.34 18.98
CA PRO A 128 7.98 6.74 19.01
C PRO A 128 6.53 6.92 18.56
N SER A 129 5.77 7.77 19.26
CA SER A 129 4.34 8.00 19.00
C SER A 129 4.05 8.77 17.71
N GLY A 130 5.07 9.40 17.10
CA GLY A 130 4.94 10.15 15.85
C GLY A 130 5.12 9.31 14.60
N PRO A 131 5.06 9.94 13.41
CA PRO A 131 5.38 9.30 12.13
C PRO A 131 6.74 8.62 12.18
N ALA A 132 6.90 7.52 11.44
CA ALA A 132 8.22 6.93 11.26
C ALA A 132 9.17 7.93 10.58
N GLU A 133 10.46 7.84 10.89
CA GLU A 133 11.53 8.68 10.30
C GLU A 133 12.17 8.03 9.06
N ARG A 134 11.81 6.78 8.79
CA ARG A 134 12.15 6.02 7.58
C ARG A 134 11.05 5.01 7.29
N TRP A 135 11.04 4.46 6.08
CA TRP A 135 10.23 3.29 5.78
C TRP A 135 10.68 2.11 6.65
N LEU A 136 9.75 1.55 7.42
CA LEU A 136 9.99 0.39 8.28
C LEU A 136 9.50 -0.91 7.64
N ILE A 137 8.67 -0.79 6.61
CA ILE A 137 8.17 -1.91 5.82
C ILE A 137 8.58 -1.68 4.36
N GLU A 138 9.07 -2.75 3.72
CA GLU A 138 9.49 -2.69 2.32
C GLU A 138 8.34 -2.27 1.39
N PRO A 139 8.61 -1.50 0.32
CA PRO A 139 7.61 -1.21 -0.69
C PRO A 139 7.09 -2.50 -1.35
N PRO A 140 5.84 -2.51 -1.83
CA PRO A 140 5.29 -3.67 -2.53
C PRO A 140 6.10 -3.96 -3.82
N PRO A 141 6.16 -5.21 -4.27
CA PRO A 141 6.84 -5.56 -5.52
C PRO A 141 6.13 -4.92 -6.71
N ALA A 142 6.75 -3.91 -7.31
CA ALA A 142 6.20 -3.15 -8.43
C ALA A 142 7.08 -3.24 -9.68
N PRO A 143 6.48 -3.29 -10.89
CA PRO A 143 7.25 -3.22 -12.13
C PRO A 143 7.94 -1.86 -12.27
N ASP A 144 9.05 -1.80 -13.03
CA ASP A 144 9.68 -0.52 -13.38
C ASP A 144 8.91 0.28 -14.43
N LYS A 145 7.95 -0.37 -15.10
CA LYS A 145 7.15 0.21 -16.18
C LYS A 145 5.68 -0.04 -15.93
N VAL A 146 4.87 1.01 -15.98
CA VAL A 146 3.41 0.92 -15.86
C VAL A 146 2.75 1.70 -16.98
N LYS A 147 1.70 1.10 -17.56
CA LYS A 147 0.87 1.75 -18.56
C LYS A 147 -0.32 2.41 -17.88
N TYR A 148 -0.48 3.70 -18.14
CA TYR A 148 -1.64 4.50 -17.79
C TYR A 148 -2.42 4.86 -19.05
N GLN A 149 -3.58 5.51 -18.88
CA GLN A 149 -4.35 5.99 -20.01
C GLN A 149 -3.58 7.12 -20.72
N GLY A 150 -3.13 6.86 -21.95
CA GLY A 150 -2.45 7.84 -22.80
C GLY A 150 -0.98 8.09 -22.46
N VAL A 151 -0.39 7.41 -21.47
CA VAL A 151 1.00 7.59 -21.07
C VAL A 151 1.58 6.30 -20.48
N LYS A 152 2.85 6.01 -20.77
CA LYS A 152 3.64 4.97 -20.13
C LYS A 152 4.63 5.64 -19.18
N ALA A 153 4.63 5.20 -17.93
CA ALA A 153 5.60 5.64 -16.93
C ALA A 153 6.69 4.58 -16.76
N GLU A 154 7.95 5.01 -16.76
CA GLU A 154 9.11 4.13 -16.65
C GLU A 154 10.15 4.73 -15.72
N LEU A 155 10.67 3.93 -14.78
CA LEU A 155 11.86 4.27 -14.01
C LEU A 155 13.12 3.97 -14.86
N ASP A 156 13.86 5.03 -15.20
CA ASP A 156 15.12 5.00 -15.94
C ASP A 156 16.22 5.57 -15.04
N GLY A 157 16.86 4.69 -14.25
CA GLY A 157 17.87 5.09 -13.26
C GLY A 157 17.28 6.02 -12.18
N THR A 158 17.68 7.29 -12.19
CA THR A 158 17.23 8.32 -11.24
C THR A 158 16.12 9.21 -11.80
N ASP A 159 15.59 8.90 -12.98
CA ASP A 159 14.51 9.64 -13.63
C ASP A 159 13.24 8.79 -13.73
N LEU A 160 12.09 9.46 -13.59
CA LEU A 160 10.80 8.96 -14.05
C LEU A 160 10.53 9.51 -15.46
N VAL A 161 10.46 8.63 -16.44
CA VAL A 161 10.17 8.97 -17.84
C VAL A 161 8.69 8.74 -18.13
N LEU A 162 8.00 9.79 -18.57
CA LEU A 162 6.62 9.76 -19.01
C LEU A 162 6.56 9.88 -20.53
N ASP A 163 6.27 8.76 -21.18
CA ASP A 163 6.23 8.58 -22.63
C ASP A 163 4.77 8.58 -23.10
N TYR A 164 4.35 9.64 -23.80
CA TYR A 164 2.95 9.90 -24.12
C TYR A 164 2.53 9.24 -25.44
N GLY A 165 1.40 8.54 -25.42
CA GLY A 165 0.83 7.91 -26.61
C GLY A 165 0.04 8.87 -27.51
N PHE A 166 -0.47 8.33 -28.62
CA PHE A 166 -1.22 9.04 -29.67
C PHE A 166 -2.55 9.71 -29.22
N GLY A 167 -2.90 9.69 -27.93
CA GLY A 167 -4.12 10.31 -27.39
C GLY A 167 -3.90 11.28 -26.22
N ALA A 168 -2.64 11.57 -25.86
CA ALA A 168 -2.36 12.53 -24.80
C ALA A 168 -2.59 13.98 -25.28
N THR A 169 -3.26 14.78 -24.46
CA THR A 169 -3.61 16.16 -24.78
C THR A 169 -2.37 17.08 -24.69
N GLN A 170 -2.42 18.24 -25.34
CA GLN A 170 -1.33 19.23 -25.25
C GLN A 170 -1.04 19.68 -23.80
N PRO A 171 -2.04 19.96 -22.94
CA PRO A 171 -1.78 20.24 -21.53
C PRO A 171 -1.00 19.13 -20.83
N LYS A 172 -1.30 17.85 -21.10
CA LYS A 172 -0.61 16.71 -20.49
C LYS A 172 0.88 16.64 -20.84
N LYS A 173 1.28 17.19 -21.99
CA LYS A 173 2.64 17.18 -22.55
C LYS A 173 3.43 18.46 -22.25
N SER A 174 2.87 19.39 -21.48
CA SER A 174 3.48 20.73 -21.28
C SER A 174 4.85 20.70 -20.59
N TYR A 175 5.21 19.61 -19.93
CA TYR A 175 6.51 19.41 -19.27
C TYR A 175 7.52 18.60 -20.11
N GLY A 176 7.14 18.20 -21.33
CA GLY A 176 7.96 17.43 -22.26
C GLY A 176 7.19 16.28 -22.92
N ASP A 177 7.70 15.80 -24.05
CA ASP A 177 7.17 14.64 -24.77
C ASP A 177 8.35 13.85 -25.41
N PRO A 178 8.97 12.90 -24.68
CA PRO A 178 8.64 12.47 -23.32
C PRO A 178 9.03 13.49 -22.24
N TRP A 179 8.31 13.49 -21.12
CA TRP A 179 8.73 14.25 -19.93
C TRP A 179 9.66 13.37 -19.08
N ARG A 180 10.90 13.82 -18.90
CA ARG A 180 11.86 13.24 -17.92
C ARG A 180 11.80 14.03 -16.62
N LEU A 181 11.40 13.37 -15.53
CA LEU A 181 11.31 13.94 -14.19
C LEU A 181 12.41 13.34 -13.31
N PRO A 182 13.41 14.12 -12.88
CA PRO A 182 14.36 13.68 -11.86
C PRO A 182 13.63 13.29 -10.57
N LEU A 183 13.92 12.11 -10.01
CA LEU A 183 13.30 11.67 -8.75
C LEU A 183 13.62 12.61 -7.58
N ALA A 184 14.75 13.32 -7.65
CA ALA A 184 15.10 14.36 -6.67
C ALA A 184 14.16 15.58 -6.67
N GLU A 185 13.41 15.80 -7.75
CA GLU A 185 12.37 16.83 -7.84
C GLU A 185 11.01 16.33 -7.32
N LEU A 186 10.81 15.01 -7.20
CA LEU A 186 9.56 14.42 -6.74
C LEU A 186 9.43 14.58 -5.22
N ARG A 187 8.34 15.20 -4.78
CA ARG A 187 8.05 15.54 -3.38
C ARG A 187 6.95 14.69 -2.77
N ASN A 188 6.00 14.24 -3.57
CA ASN A 188 4.96 13.33 -3.12
C ASN A 188 4.38 12.54 -4.29
N VAL A 189 3.76 11.42 -3.97
CA VAL A 189 2.95 10.63 -4.90
C VAL A 189 1.65 10.28 -4.22
N GLU A 190 0.55 10.70 -4.82
CA GLU A 190 -0.80 10.37 -4.35
C GLU A 190 -1.45 9.38 -5.31
N TRP A 191 -2.23 8.46 -4.76
CA TRP A 191 -3.08 7.58 -5.54
C TRP A 191 -4.54 7.75 -5.13
N ALA A 192 -5.43 7.67 -6.12
CA ALA A 192 -6.87 7.61 -5.92
C ALA A 192 -7.45 6.43 -6.73
N PRO A 193 -8.28 5.59 -6.10
CA PRO A 193 -8.95 4.51 -6.80
C PRO A 193 -9.97 5.05 -7.80
N GLN A 194 -10.32 4.22 -8.78
CA GLN A 194 -11.50 4.46 -9.59
C GLN A 194 -12.76 4.32 -8.72
N SER A 195 -13.71 5.24 -8.88
CA SER A 195 -15.01 5.18 -8.20
C SER A 195 -16.14 5.49 -9.17
N VAL A 196 -17.40 5.34 -8.72
CA VAL A 196 -18.56 5.70 -9.54
C VAL A 196 -18.44 7.15 -10.01
N GLY A 197 -18.40 7.35 -11.32
CA GLY A 197 -18.27 8.66 -11.96
C GLY A 197 -16.91 9.34 -11.84
N ARG A 198 -15.86 8.67 -11.33
CA ARG A 198 -14.51 9.23 -11.23
C ARG A 198 -13.45 8.24 -11.72
N VAL A 199 -12.55 8.72 -12.58
CA VAL A 199 -11.39 7.95 -13.05
C VAL A 199 -10.36 7.91 -11.92
N GLY A 200 -9.77 6.74 -11.68
CA GLY A 200 -8.66 6.62 -10.74
C GLY A 200 -7.40 7.31 -11.29
N TYR A 201 -6.48 7.70 -10.43
CA TYR A 201 -5.25 8.33 -10.88
C TYR A 201 -4.08 8.14 -9.92
N LEU A 202 -2.88 8.33 -10.45
CA LEU A 202 -1.67 8.64 -9.71
C LEU A 202 -1.34 10.11 -9.95
N ARG A 203 -1.09 10.88 -8.90
CA ARG A 203 -0.77 12.31 -9.01
C ARG A 203 0.57 12.59 -8.36
N LEU A 204 1.50 13.10 -9.16
CA LEU A 204 2.85 13.47 -8.73
C LEU A 204 2.82 14.88 -8.17
N THR A 205 3.55 15.14 -7.09
CA THR A 205 3.87 16.49 -6.63
C THR A 205 5.37 16.66 -6.75
N THR A 206 5.79 17.72 -7.42
CA THR A 206 7.19 18.02 -7.71
C THR A 206 7.55 19.41 -7.18
N THR A 207 8.82 19.81 -7.28
CA THR A 207 9.30 21.16 -6.96
C THR A 207 8.64 22.27 -7.78
N ARG A 208 8.10 21.94 -8.96
CA ARG A 208 7.41 22.87 -9.87
C ARG A 208 5.88 22.84 -9.74
N THR A 209 5.33 21.95 -8.91
CA THR A 209 3.87 21.87 -8.72
C THR A 209 3.34 23.20 -8.22
N PRO A 210 2.38 23.83 -8.92
CA PRO A 210 1.77 25.07 -8.45
C PRO A 210 0.90 24.82 -7.21
N ALA A 211 0.74 25.85 -6.36
CA ALA A 211 -0.13 25.77 -5.19
C ALA A 211 -1.59 25.44 -5.57
N GLU A 212 -2.10 26.06 -6.64
CA GLU A 212 -3.37 25.72 -7.26
C GLU A 212 -3.13 24.80 -8.45
N ARG A 213 -3.58 23.56 -8.34
CA ARG A 213 -3.39 22.56 -9.39
C ARG A 213 -4.60 22.48 -10.32
N PRO A 214 -4.40 22.22 -11.62
CA PRO A 214 -5.49 21.94 -12.53
C PRO A 214 -6.35 20.75 -12.08
N LYS A 215 -7.50 20.57 -12.72
CA LYS A 215 -8.27 19.33 -12.56
C LYS A 215 -7.41 18.13 -12.99
N PRO A 216 -7.55 16.95 -12.35
CA PRO A 216 -6.79 15.74 -12.67
C PRO A 216 -6.67 15.40 -14.16
N MET A 217 -7.69 15.75 -14.97
CA MET A 217 -7.70 15.48 -16.40
C MET A 217 -6.74 16.34 -17.22
N ASP A 218 -6.50 17.58 -16.78
CA ASP A 218 -5.68 18.56 -17.49
C ASP A 218 -4.31 18.77 -16.81
N ASP A 219 -4.10 18.15 -15.64
CA ASP A 219 -2.88 18.26 -14.86
C ASP A 219 -1.75 17.41 -15.50
N PRO A 220 -0.63 18.02 -15.95
CA PRO A 220 0.52 17.31 -16.52
C PRO A 220 1.07 16.23 -15.59
N GLU A 221 0.96 16.42 -14.28
CA GLU A 221 1.50 15.56 -13.23
C GLU A 221 0.54 14.44 -12.80
N THR A 222 -0.62 14.32 -13.44
CA THR A 222 -1.63 13.29 -13.11
C THR A 222 -1.70 12.18 -14.16
N LEU A 223 -1.42 10.93 -13.79
CA LEU A 223 -1.51 9.75 -14.64
C LEU A 223 -2.83 9.03 -14.36
N GLN A 224 -3.73 8.99 -15.34
CA GLN A 224 -5.03 8.33 -15.17
C GLN A 224 -4.88 6.81 -15.21
N THR A 225 -5.37 6.12 -14.19
CA THR A 225 -5.43 4.66 -14.16
C THR A 225 -6.79 4.15 -14.64
N SER A 226 -6.84 2.88 -15.02
CA SER A 226 -8.08 2.13 -15.17
C SER A 226 -8.16 1.04 -14.10
N ALA A 227 -9.35 0.50 -13.86
CA ALA A 227 -9.55 -0.62 -12.92
C ALA A 227 -8.64 -1.83 -13.18
N VAL A 228 -8.23 -2.06 -14.44
CA VAL A 228 -7.36 -3.20 -14.81
C VAL A 228 -5.93 -3.02 -14.30
N PHE A 229 -5.43 -1.78 -14.26
CA PHE A 229 -4.04 -1.46 -13.86
C PHE A 229 -3.97 -0.80 -12.49
N GLU A 230 -5.06 -0.79 -11.73
CA GLU A 230 -5.16 -0.06 -10.48
C GLU A 230 -4.15 -0.55 -9.42
N THR A 231 -3.96 -1.87 -9.31
CA THR A 231 -2.93 -2.46 -8.42
C THR A 231 -1.52 -2.13 -8.89
N ASP A 232 -1.25 -2.15 -10.21
CA ASP A 232 0.05 -1.73 -10.75
C ASP A 232 0.34 -0.28 -10.42
N GLY A 233 -0.66 0.60 -10.63
CA GLY A 233 -0.54 2.02 -10.34
C GLY A 233 -0.29 2.30 -8.86
N LEU A 234 -1.00 1.61 -7.96
CA LEU A 234 -0.79 1.74 -6.51
C LEU A 234 0.59 1.23 -6.08
N PHE A 235 1.02 0.06 -6.57
CA PHE A 235 2.31 -0.52 -6.19
C PHE A 235 3.47 0.30 -6.76
N PHE A 236 3.35 0.77 -8.00
CA PHE A 236 4.34 1.65 -8.62
C PHE A 236 4.42 3.00 -7.89
N ALA A 237 3.29 3.58 -7.50
CA ALA A 237 3.27 4.79 -6.68
C ALA A 237 4.00 4.58 -5.34
N ALA A 238 3.75 3.46 -4.65
CA ALA A 238 4.45 3.12 -3.40
C ALA A 238 5.96 2.94 -3.62
N LYS A 239 6.36 2.32 -4.73
CA LYS A 239 7.77 2.26 -5.14
C LYS A 239 8.37 3.65 -5.36
N LEU A 240 7.71 4.51 -6.12
CA LEU A 240 8.17 5.89 -6.33
C LEU A 240 8.32 6.65 -5.01
N LEU A 241 7.32 6.56 -4.12
CA LEU A 241 7.37 7.20 -2.81
C LEU A 241 8.50 6.65 -1.94
N SER A 242 8.84 5.36 -2.07
CA SER A 242 9.97 4.76 -1.35
C SER A 242 11.36 5.26 -1.82
N LEU A 243 11.43 5.82 -3.03
CA LEU A 243 12.66 6.32 -3.65
C LEU A 243 12.91 7.81 -3.40
N ILE A 244 11.93 8.54 -2.86
CA ILE A 244 12.11 9.95 -2.50
C ILE A 244 12.60 10.07 -1.07
N ASN A 245 13.57 10.97 -0.86
CA ASN A 245 14.01 11.35 0.48
C ASN A 245 13.03 12.39 1.04
N TRP A 246 12.64 12.22 2.30
CA TRP A 246 11.72 13.09 3.03
C TRP A 246 12.26 13.40 4.42
#